data_AF-A0A935FAW4-F1
#
_entry.id   AF-A0A935FAW4-F1
#
_cell.length_a   1.000
_cell.length_b   1.000
_cell.length_c   1.000
_cell.angle_alpha   90.00
_cell.angle_beta   90.00
_cell.angle_gamma   90.00
#
_symmetry.space_group_name_H-M   'P 1'
#
loop_
_entity.id
_entity.type
_entity.pdbx_description
1 polymer ?
#
loop_
_entity_poly.entity_id
_entity_poly.type
_entity_poly.pdbx_seq_one_letter_code
_entity_poly.pdbx_strand_id
1 'polypeptide(L)'
;MNAIKKYFGLIWLLLAPLVIFELINGAIQHIDTAGKKDINNPVIWIIIIAIFTPIAIGLVIFGWYAFRGEYDHLPQKSKDLYIND
;
A
#
# COMPACT_ATOMS: atom_id res chain seq x y z
N MET A 1 -7.71 11.30 -15.10
CA MET A 1 -6.37 10.68 -15.11
C MET A 1 -6.14 9.96 -16.44
N ASN A 2 -4.90 9.89 -16.92
CA ASN A 2 -4.59 9.04 -18.08
C ASN A 2 -4.65 7.56 -17.68
N ALA A 3 -4.95 6.68 -18.64
CA ALA A 3 -5.09 5.23 -18.43
C ALA A 3 -3.89 4.61 -17.68
N ILE A 4 -2.66 5.05 -17.95
CA ILE A 4 -1.44 4.60 -17.26
C ILE A 4 -1.55 4.77 -15.74
N LYS A 5 -2.01 5.95 -15.29
CA LYS A 5 -2.10 6.24 -13.85
C LYS A 5 -3.22 5.41 -13.18
N LYS A 6 -4.29 5.11 -13.92
CA LYS A 6 -5.39 4.23 -13.48
C LYS A 6 -4.91 2.79 -13.28
N TYR A 7 -4.13 2.25 -14.22
CA TYR A 7 -3.52 0.93 -14.10
C TYR A 7 -2.53 0.83 -12.95
N PHE A 8 -1.75 1.88 -12.69
CA PHE A 8 -0.91 1.96 -11.49
C PHE A 8 -1.73 1.83 -10.20
N GLY A 9 -2.89 2.48 -10.11
CA GLY A 9 -3.80 2.31 -8.99
C GLY A 9 -4.23 0.85 -8.78
N LEU A 10 -4.57 0.15 -9.87
CA LEU A 10 -4.93 -1.27 -9.82
C LEU A 10 -3.76 -2.17 -9.38
N ILE A 11 -2.54 -1.87 -9.83
CA ILE A 11 -1.34 -2.59 -9.38
C ILE A 11 -1.17 -2.44 -7.87
N TRP A 12 -1.26 -1.22 -7.34
CA TRP A 12 -1.13 -0.96 -5.90
C TRP A 12 -2.24 -1.60 -5.08
N LEU A 13 -3.47 -1.65 -5.61
CA LEU A 13 -4.61 -2.31 -4.97
C LEU A 13 -4.34 -3.80 -4.71
N LEU A 14 -3.69 -4.49 -5.65
CA LEU A 14 -3.38 -5.92 -5.54
C LEU A 14 -2.07 -6.21 -4.81
N LEU A 15 -1.06 -5.37 -5.04
CA LEU A 15 0.28 -5.57 -4.48
C LEU A 15 0.30 -5.31 -2.97
N ALA A 16 -0.48 -4.36 -2.46
CA ALA A 16 -0.51 -4.05 -1.04
C ALA A 16 -0.98 -5.24 -0.16
N PRO A 17 -2.12 -5.90 -0.43
CA PRO A 17 -2.51 -7.12 0.28
C PRO A 17 -1.50 -8.26 0.12
N LEU A 18 -0.93 -8.42 -1.08
CA LEU A 18 0.07 -9.46 -1.35
C LEU A 18 1.32 -9.27 -0.49
N VAL A 19 1.83 -8.05 -0.36
CA VAL A 19 3.00 -7.76 0.50
C VAL A 19 2.70 -8.07 1.97
N ILE A 20 1.52 -7.70 2.48
CA ILE A 20 1.14 -8.02 3.87
C ILE A 20 1.05 -9.53 4.07
N PHE A 21 0.49 -10.27 3.11
CA PHE A 21 0.45 -11.73 3.14
C PHE A 21 1.86 -12.34 3.20
N GLU A 22 2.79 -11.89 2.36
CA GLU A 22 4.17 -12.35 2.36
C GLU A 22 4.91 -12.03 3.67
N LEU A 23 4.66 -10.85 4.26
CA LEU A 23 5.23 -10.50 5.57
C LEU A 23 4.73 -11.41 6.69
N ILE A 24 3.44 -11.75 6.69
CA ILE A 24 2.85 -12.67 7.68
C ILE A 24 3.41 -14.09 7.47
N ASN A 25 3.44 -14.58 6.23
CA ASN A 25 4.02 -15.89 5.92
C ASN A 25 5.49 -15.96 6.32
N GLY A 26 6.26 -14.91 6.03
CA GLY A 26 7.66 -14.80 6.44
C GLY A 26 7.82 -14.89 7.95
N ALA A 27 6.98 -14.18 8.72
CA ALA A 27 6.98 -14.24 10.18
C ALA A 27 6.71 -15.66 10.69
N ILE A 28 5.69 -16.33 10.14
CA ILE A 28 5.34 -17.72 10.52
C ILE A 28 6.50 -18.67 10.25
N GLN A 29 7.21 -18.50 9.13
CA GLN A 29 8.29 -19.40 8.72
C GLN A 29 9.60 -19.17 9.48
N HIS A 30 9.87 -17.95 9.95
CA HIS A 30 11.19 -17.59 10.45
C HIS A 30 11.24 -17.36 11.96
N ILE A 31 10.12 -17.06 12.63
CA ILE A 31 10.12 -16.90 14.09
C ILE A 31 10.50 -18.21 14.77
N ASP A 32 11.56 -18.18 15.56
CA ASP A 32 12.07 -19.33 16.30
C ASP A 32 12.70 -18.86 17.62
N THR A 33 12.17 -19.31 18.75
CA THR A 33 12.65 -18.94 20.08
C THR A 33 14.03 -19.51 20.43
N ALA A 34 14.45 -20.58 19.75
CA ALA A 34 15.81 -21.12 19.87
C ALA A 34 16.78 -20.49 18.84
N GLY A 35 16.22 -19.76 17.86
CA GLY A 35 16.96 -19.06 16.83
C GLY A 35 17.81 -17.92 17.40
N LYS A 36 19.01 -17.77 16.85
CA LYS A 36 19.98 -16.74 17.30
C LYS A 36 20.11 -15.57 16.33
N LYS A 37 19.41 -15.61 15.20
CA LYS A 37 19.43 -14.54 14.20
C LYS A 37 18.30 -13.57 14.46
N ASP A 38 18.49 -12.31 14.06
CA ASP A 38 17.48 -11.26 14.17
C ASP A 38 16.15 -11.66 13.51
N ILE A 39 16.20 -12.32 12.34
CA ILE A 39 15.01 -12.81 11.63
C ILE A 39 14.16 -13.81 12.44
N ASN A 40 14.75 -14.43 13.48
CA ASN A 40 14.02 -15.34 14.37
C ASN A 40 13.26 -14.60 15.48
N ASN A 41 13.59 -13.32 15.72
CA ASN A 41 12.99 -12.54 16.79
C ASN A 41 11.59 -12.03 16.37
N PRO A 42 10.52 -12.39 17.11
CA PRO A 42 9.16 -11.97 16.79
C PRO A 42 8.96 -10.45 16.85
N VAL A 43 9.73 -9.73 17.67
CA VAL A 43 9.63 -8.26 17.81
C VAL A 43 9.92 -7.55 16.49
N ILE A 44 10.88 -8.05 15.70
CA ILE A 44 11.24 -7.44 14.41
C ILE A 44 10.09 -7.57 13.42
N TRP A 45 9.49 -8.75 13.31
CA TRP A 45 8.33 -8.98 12.44
C TRP A 45 7.13 -8.12 12.83
N ILE A 46 6.84 -8.01 14.13
CA ILE A 46 5.74 -7.19 14.63
C ILE A 46 5.93 -5.72 14.23
N ILE A 47 7.14 -5.16 14.39
CA ILE A 47 7.43 -3.77 14.03
C ILE A 47 7.25 -3.56 12.52
N ILE A 48 7.81 -4.46 11.69
CA ILE A 48 7.69 -4.36 10.24
C ILE A 48 6.21 -4.42 9.82
N ILE A 49 5.47 -5.44 10.25
CA ILE A 49 4.05 -5.60 9.89
C ILE A 49 3.24 -4.39 10.37
N ALA A 50 3.49 -3.88 11.58
CA ALA A 50 2.78 -2.73 12.13
C ALA A 50 3.01 -1.44 11.33
N ILE A 51 4.21 -1.22 10.77
CA ILE A 51 4.51 -0.06 9.93
C ILE A 51 3.92 -0.23 8.52
N PHE A 52 4.06 -1.42 7.93
CA PHE A 52 3.61 -1.67 6.55
C PHE A 52 2.09 -1.76 6.44
N THR A 53 1.38 -2.20 7.47
CA THR A 53 -0.10 -2.34 7.44
C THR A 53 -0.84 -1.03 7.15
N PRO A 54 -0.63 0.09 7.86
CA PRO A 54 -1.31 1.36 7.54
C PRO A 54 -0.94 1.89 6.16
N ILE A 55 0.30 1.67 5.70
CA ILE A 55 0.75 2.03 4.34
C ILE A 55 -0.03 1.21 3.30
N ALA A 56 -0.13 -0.10 3.50
CA ALA A 56 -0.88 -1.00 2.63
C ALA A 56 -2.37 -0.64 2.57
N ILE A 57 -2.98 -0.28 3.71
CA ILE A 57 -4.37 0.21 3.76
C ILE A 57 -4.50 1.47 2.91
N GLY A 58 -3.59 2.43 3.05
CA GLY A 58 -3.58 3.65 2.23
C GLY A 58 -3.48 3.34 0.73
N LEU A 59 -2.62 2.41 0.33
CA LEU A 59 -2.46 1.97 -1.06
C LEU A 59 -3.68 1.25 -1.61
N VAL A 60 -4.36 0.42 -0.80
CA VAL A 60 -5.62 -0.23 -1.17
C VAL A 60 -6.70 0.82 -1.41
N ILE A 61 -6.87 1.76 -0.49
CA ILE A 61 -7.86 2.84 -0.61
C ILE A 61 -7.57 3.70 -1.85
N PHE A 62 -6.33 4.13 -2.02
CA PHE A 62 -5.88 4.88 -3.19
C PHE A 62 -6.13 4.11 -4.49
N GLY A 63 -5.72 2.84 -4.55
CA GLY A 63 -5.87 1.99 -5.72
C GLY A 63 -7.34 1.76 -6.10
N TRP A 64 -8.19 1.59 -5.10
CA TRP A 64 -9.64 1.46 -5.29
C TRP A 64 -10.27 2.72 -5.90
N TYR A 65 -9.97 3.90 -5.34
CA TYR A 65 -10.48 5.17 -5.87
C TYR A 65 -9.93 5.48 -7.27
N ALA A 66 -8.66 5.16 -7.53
CA ALA A 66 -8.06 5.28 -8.85
C ALA A 66 -8.73 4.38 -9.88
N PHE A 67 -9.01 3.12 -9.53
CA PHE A 67 -9.69 2.18 -10.42
C PHE A 67 -11.12 2.61 -10.75
N ARG A 68 -11.82 3.23 -9.80
CA ARG A 68 -13.16 3.80 -10.01
C ARG A 68 -13.19 5.10 -10.83
N GLY A 69 -12.03 5.72 -11.11
CA GLY A 69 -11.97 6.97 -11.87
C GLY A 69 -12.33 8.22 -11.05
N GLU A 70 -12.37 8.11 -9.72
CA GLU A 70 -12.75 9.22 -8.83
C GLU A 70 -11.73 10.38 -8.89
N TYR A 71 -10.50 10.08 -9.30
CA TYR A 71 -9.45 11.06 -9.57
C TYR A 71 -9.49 11.66 -11.00
N ASP A 72 -10.46 11.30 -11.83
CA ASP A 72 -10.57 11.83 -13.20
C ASP A 72 -10.97 13.30 -13.24
N HIS A 73 -11.67 13.76 -12.21
CA HIS A 73 -12.28 15.09 -12.12
C HIS A 73 -11.45 16.07 -11.28
N LEU A 74 -10.20 15.72 -10.95
CA LEU A 74 -9.34 16.61 -10.19
C LEU A 74 -8.76 17.72 -11.09
N PRO A 75 -8.76 18.99 -10.64
CA PRO A 75 -8.11 20.09 -11.34
C PRO A 75 -6.64 19.76 -11.55
N GLN A 76 -6.14 19.91 -12.78
CA GLN A 76 -4.79 19.50 -13.14
C GLN A 76 -3.77 20.62 -12.97
N LYS A 77 -4.23 21.87 -12.95
CA LYS A 77 -3.41 23.06 -12.76
C LYS A 77 -4.01 23.91 -11.66
N SER A 78 -3.17 24.63 -10.91
CA SER A 78 -3.63 25.55 -9.86
C SER A 78 -4.56 26.64 -10.40
N LYS A 79 -4.41 27.00 -11.68
CA LYS A 79 -5.31 27.96 -12.36
C LYS A 79 -6.74 27.42 -12.50
N ASP A 80 -6.92 26.10 -12.57
CA ASP A 80 -8.23 25.46 -12.69
C ASP A 80 -9.03 25.53 -11.38
N LEU A 81 -8.41 25.96 -10.27
CA LEU A 81 -9.06 26.14 -8.96
C LEU A 81 -9.73 27.51 -8.78
N TYR A 82 -9.34 28.51 -9.58
CA TYR A 82 -9.73 29.92 -9.37
C TYR A 82 -10.52 30.51 -10.55
N ILE A 83 -10.99 29.70 -11.50
CA ILE A 83 -11.78 30.18 -12.64
C ILE A 83 -13.24 29.77 -12.42
N ASN A 84 -13.92 30.61 -11.65
CA ASN A 84 -15.37 30.81 -11.66
C ASN A 84 -15.59 32.25 -11.18
N ASP A 85 -15.23 33.22 -12.02
CA ASP A 85 -15.73 34.61 -12.04
C ASP A 85 -15.74 35.09 -13.49
#